data_AF-B8CB86-F1
#
_entry.id   AF-B8CB86-F1
#
_cell.length_a   1.000
_cell.length_b   1.000
_cell.length_c   1.000
_cell.angle_alpha   90.00
_cell.angle_beta   90.00
_cell.angle_gamma   90.00
#
_symmetry.space_group_name_H-M   'P 1'
#
loop_
_entity.id
_entity.type
_entity.pdbx_description
1 polymer ?
#
loop_
_entity_poly.entity_id
_entity_poly.type
_entity_poly.pdbx_seq_one_letter_code
_entity_poly.pdbx_strand_id
1 'polypeptide(L)'
;MSSAKAYSIAASYYHWVVAVPLMGSIASVLKCQQSPKEEKGKWMFRHKSLGLLTGLVVAPRLGYRIFNAAKYQIGHPAGTGPIEGKLADASHFLLYGFMTIMPATGIAMGYYGGNGLPFFWTTIPGASRTDENKATYGNIAKQSFSIHKTLGTYGKYLIPIHVGGAVKHSLAGTSIWSRINPFGRPMH
;
A
#
# COMPACT_ATOMS: atom_id res chain seq x y z
N MET A 1 12.01 -21.12 -23.67
CA MET A 1 11.35 -20.79 -22.38
C MET A 1 10.02 -20.13 -22.71
N SER A 2 8.89 -20.67 -22.23
CA SER A 2 7.57 -20.07 -22.48
C SER A 2 7.52 -18.68 -21.82
N SER A 3 7.22 -17.63 -22.59
CA SER A 3 7.09 -16.27 -22.10
C SER A 3 5.88 -16.20 -21.16
N ALA A 4 6.11 -16.05 -19.85
CA ALA A 4 5.01 -15.88 -18.90
C ALA A 4 4.24 -14.59 -19.22
N LYS A 5 2.91 -14.66 -19.34
CA LYS A 5 2.08 -13.48 -19.60
C LYS A 5 2.36 -12.38 -18.58
N ALA A 6 2.71 -11.19 -19.05
CA ALA A 6 3.10 -10.05 -18.22
C ALA A 6 2.01 -8.97 -18.13
N TYR A 7 1.97 -8.24 -17.02
CA TYR A 7 1.09 -7.09 -16.87
C TYR A 7 1.48 -5.96 -17.82
N SER A 8 0.49 -5.14 -18.18
CA SER A 8 0.76 -3.93 -18.97
C SER A 8 1.81 -3.06 -18.25
N ILE A 9 2.66 -2.38 -19.02
CA ILE A 9 3.72 -1.51 -18.49
C ILE A 9 3.16 -0.53 -17.45
N ALA A 10 2.01 0.09 -17.72
CA ALA A 10 1.34 1.00 -16.78
C ALA A 10 0.95 0.30 -15.46
N ALA A 11 0.41 -0.92 -15.51
CA ALA A 11 0.09 -1.68 -14.30
C ALA A 11 1.35 -2.02 -13.49
N SER A 12 2.44 -2.38 -14.17
CA SER A 12 3.74 -2.63 -13.53
C SER A 12 4.32 -1.36 -12.91
N TYR A 13 4.22 -0.20 -13.57
CA TYR A 13 4.60 1.08 -12.97
C TYR A 13 3.77 1.39 -11.72
N TYR A 14 2.44 1.31 -11.79
CA TYR A 14 1.57 1.52 -10.63
C TYR A 14 1.85 0.53 -9.49
N HIS A 15 2.28 -0.70 -9.83
CA HIS A 15 2.73 -1.66 -8.83
C HIS A 15 3.84 -1.08 -7.96
N TRP A 16 4.94 -0.66 -8.60
CA TRP A 16 6.14 -0.19 -7.93
C TRP A 16 6.02 1.22 -7.33
N VAL A 17 5.36 2.14 -8.03
CA VAL A 17 5.17 3.52 -7.55
C VAL A 17 4.32 3.57 -6.28
N VAL A 18 3.44 2.59 -6.06
CA VAL A 18 2.74 2.41 -4.77
C VAL A 18 3.59 1.63 -3.77
N ALA A 19 4.23 0.54 -4.20
CA ALA A 19 4.97 -0.35 -3.30
C ALA A 19 6.13 0.38 -2.60
N VAL A 20 6.90 1.20 -3.31
CA VAL A 20 8.07 1.90 -2.74
C VAL A 20 7.70 2.84 -1.59
N PRO A 21 6.79 3.83 -1.76
CA PRO A 21 6.42 4.72 -0.65
C PRO A 21 5.66 3.98 0.45
N LEU A 22 4.86 2.96 0.14
CA LEU A 22 4.20 2.14 1.15
C LEU A 22 5.22 1.43 2.05
N MET A 23 6.22 0.78 1.45
CA MET A 23 7.28 0.10 2.18
C MET A 23 8.12 1.09 2.98
N GLY A 24 8.45 2.26 2.42
CA GLY A 24 9.16 3.32 3.14
C GLY A 24 8.37 3.86 4.34
N SER A 25 7.05 3.99 4.21
CA SER A 25 6.16 4.40 5.30
C SER A 25 6.16 3.37 6.43
N ILE A 26 6.07 2.07 6.09
CA ILE A 26 6.10 0.97 7.06
C ILE A 26 7.46 0.90 7.76
N ALA A 27 8.56 0.96 7.02
CA ALA A 27 9.90 0.98 7.57
C ALA A 27 10.08 2.16 8.55
N SER A 28 9.55 3.34 8.19
CA SER A 28 9.63 4.53 9.04
C SER A 28 8.87 4.36 10.37
N VAL A 29 7.67 3.77 10.38
CA VAL A 29 6.93 3.56 11.64
C VAL A 29 7.56 2.45 12.49
N LEU A 30 8.08 1.39 11.88
CA LEU A 30 8.81 0.35 12.61
C LEU A 30 10.07 0.91 13.26
N LYS A 31 10.83 1.75 12.52
CA LYS A 31 11.98 2.45 13.08
C LYS A 31 11.56 3.41 14.19
N CYS A 32 10.48 4.16 14.01
CA CYS A 32 9.91 5.02 15.06
C CYS A 32 9.61 4.26 16.36
N GLN A 33 9.07 3.03 16.26
CA GLN A 33 8.73 2.21 17.43
C GLN A 33 9.96 1.82 18.26
N GLN A 34 11.12 1.70 17.61
CA GLN A 34 12.38 1.28 18.22
C GLN A 34 13.33 2.45 18.53
N SER A 35 12.97 3.68 18.16
CA SER A 35 13.85 4.84 18.30
C SER A 35 13.72 5.52 19.67
N PRO A 36 14.77 6.20 20.16
CA PRO A 36 14.70 7.11 21.30
C PRO A 36 13.65 8.21 21.10
N LYS A 37 13.16 8.81 22.21
CA LYS A 37 12.03 9.75 22.19
C LYS A 37 12.27 10.95 21.27
N GLU A 38 13.52 11.42 21.21
CA GLU A 38 13.99 12.57 20.44
C GLU A 38 13.87 12.34 18.94
N GLU A 39 14.03 11.10 18.48
CA GLU A 39 13.96 10.74 17.06
C GLU A 39 12.55 10.33 16.59
N LYS A 40 11.65 9.97 17.52
CA LYS A 40 10.30 9.46 17.16
C LYS A 40 9.53 10.44 16.28
N GLY A 41 9.62 11.75 16.57
CA GLY A 41 8.96 12.79 15.77
C GLY A 41 9.40 12.77 14.30
N LYS A 42 10.71 12.67 14.07
CA LYS A 42 11.32 12.62 12.72
C LYS A 42 10.85 11.40 11.93
N TRP A 43 10.87 10.22 12.54
CA TRP A 43 10.43 8.99 11.89
C TRP A 43 8.92 8.96 11.65
N MET A 44 8.13 9.50 12.57
CA MET A 44 6.68 9.65 12.41
C MET A 44 6.34 10.65 11.29
N PHE A 45 7.08 11.75 11.15
CA PHE A 45 6.92 12.70 10.05
C PHE A 45 7.15 12.03 8.70
N ARG A 46 8.22 11.21 8.58
CA ARG A 46 8.51 10.42 7.36
C ARG A 46 7.42 9.40 7.07
N HIS A 47 6.96 8.67 8.09
CA HIS A 47 5.87 7.71 7.97
C HIS A 47 4.61 8.35 7.39
N LYS A 48 4.19 9.50 7.97
CA LYS A 48 3.02 10.26 7.51
C LYS A 48 3.19 10.82 6.10
N SER A 49 4.36 11.36 5.77
CA SER A 49 4.66 11.90 4.43
C SER A 49 4.59 10.82 3.35
N LEU A 50 5.25 9.69 3.58
CA LEU A 50 5.24 8.54 2.65
C LEU A 50 3.86 7.87 2.60
N GLY A 51 3.13 7.84 3.71
CA GLY A 51 1.75 7.36 3.78
C GLY A 51 0.80 8.23 2.96
N LEU A 52 0.93 9.56 3.05
CA LEU A 52 0.16 10.50 2.24
C LEU A 52 0.51 10.36 0.75
N LEU A 53 1.80 10.28 0.41
CA LEU A 53 2.23 10.01 -0.97
C LEU A 53 1.61 8.71 -1.50
N THR A 54 1.63 7.64 -0.69
CA THR A 54 0.99 6.36 -1.03
C THR A 54 -0.50 6.55 -1.32
N GLY A 55 -1.23 7.31 -0.48
CA GLY A 55 -2.64 7.63 -0.73
C GLY A 55 -2.87 8.33 -2.08
N LEU A 56 -2.04 9.32 -2.40
CA LEU A 56 -2.13 10.06 -3.66
C LEU A 56 -1.89 9.16 -4.89
N VAL A 57 -0.98 8.19 -4.81
CA VAL A 57 -0.69 7.28 -5.93
C VAL A 57 -1.61 6.05 -6.00
N VAL A 58 -2.24 5.66 -4.89
CA VAL A 58 -3.19 4.54 -4.85
C VAL A 58 -4.48 4.88 -5.59
N ALA A 59 -4.98 6.12 -5.48
CA ALA A 59 -6.19 6.56 -6.17
C ALA A 59 -6.13 6.35 -7.71
N PRO A 60 -5.12 6.87 -8.44
CA PRO A 60 -4.99 6.64 -9.88
C PRO A 60 -4.68 5.17 -10.21
N ARG A 61 -3.96 4.43 -9.35
CA ARG A 61 -3.79 2.97 -9.53
C ARG A 61 -5.13 2.23 -9.49
N LEU A 62 -5.98 2.56 -8.52
CA LEU A 62 -7.29 1.93 -8.37
C LEU A 62 -8.20 2.29 -9.55
N GLY A 63 -8.21 3.56 -9.96
CA GLY A 63 -8.88 4.01 -11.18
C GLY A 63 -8.42 3.22 -12.41
N TYR A 64 -7.10 3.11 -12.62
CA TYR A 64 -6.55 2.34 -13.74
C TYR A 64 -6.96 0.86 -13.67
N ARG A 65 -6.96 0.23 -12.48
CA ARG A 65 -7.42 -1.15 -12.28
C ARG A 65 -8.88 -1.36 -12.65
N ILE A 66 -9.75 -0.41 -12.29
CA ILE A 66 -11.19 -0.45 -12.55
C ILE A 66 -11.45 -0.24 -14.05
N PHE A 67 -10.92 0.82 -14.64
CA PHE A 67 -11.18 1.18 -16.05
C PHE A 67 -10.42 0.31 -17.07
N ASN A 68 -9.39 -0.43 -16.65
CA ASN A 68 -8.64 -1.33 -17.53
C ASN A 68 -8.76 -2.80 -17.07
N ALA A 69 -9.90 -3.21 -16.50
CA ALA A 69 -10.05 -4.51 -15.87
C ALA A 69 -9.62 -5.71 -16.75
N ALA A 70 -9.88 -5.66 -18.06
CA ALA A 70 -9.45 -6.68 -19.02
C ALA A 70 -7.92 -6.85 -19.07
N LYS A 71 -7.15 -5.77 -18.92
CA LYS A 71 -5.67 -5.80 -18.92
C LYS A 71 -5.07 -6.46 -17.67
N TYR A 72 -5.89 -6.74 -16.67
CA TYR A 72 -5.49 -7.40 -15.43
C TYR A 72 -5.86 -8.89 -15.38
N GLN A 73 -6.53 -9.43 -16.41
CA GLN A 73 -6.92 -10.84 -16.50
C GLN A 73 -5.75 -11.70 -17.02
N ILE A 74 -4.70 -11.74 -16.22
CA ILE A 74 -3.46 -12.46 -16.53
C ILE A 74 -3.40 -13.61 -15.55
N GLY A 75 -3.91 -14.77 -15.94
CA GLY A 75 -4.09 -15.92 -15.06
C GLY A 75 -2.85 -16.30 -14.24
N HIS A 76 -3.05 -17.23 -13.30
CA HIS A 76 -1.98 -17.74 -12.46
C HIS A 76 -0.82 -18.30 -13.29
N PRO A 77 0.44 -18.20 -12.80
CA PRO A 77 1.57 -18.83 -13.49
C PRO A 77 1.32 -20.32 -13.77
N ALA A 78 1.89 -20.85 -14.86
CA ALA A 78 1.81 -22.28 -15.15
C ALA A 78 2.35 -23.10 -13.97
N GLY A 79 1.67 -24.21 -13.64
CA GLY A 79 2.01 -25.04 -12.48
C GLY A 79 1.47 -24.54 -11.14
N THR A 80 0.73 -23.43 -11.11
CA THR A 80 0.05 -22.97 -9.88
C THR A 80 -1.15 -23.87 -9.58
N GLY A 81 -1.13 -24.55 -8.43
CA GLY A 81 -2.23 -25.40 -7.98
C GLY A 81 -3.48 -24.58 -7.58
N PRO A 82 -4.66 -25.23 -7.48
CA PRO A 82 -5.92 -24.52 -7.23
C PRO A 82 -5.98 -23.82 -5.87
N ILE A 83 -5.39 -24.40 -4.82
CA ILE A 83 -5.34 -23.78 -3.49
C ILE A 83 -4.39 -22.58 -3.49
N GLU A 84 -3.23 -22.72 -4.13
CA GLU A 84 -2.24 -21.63 -4.23
C GLU A 84 -2.80 -20.45 -5.03
N GLY A 85 -3.50 -20.71 -6.13
CA GLY A 85 -4.17 -19.67 -6.90
C GLY A 85 -5.21 -18.90 -6.07
N LYS A 86 -6.04 -19.61 -5.29
CA LYS A 86 -7.01 -18.97 -4.39
C LYS A 86 -6.34 -18.12 -3.31
N LEU A 87 -5.23 -18.58 -2.73
CA LEU A 87 -4.46 -17.82 -1.76
C LEU A 87 -3.81 -16.58 -2.38
N ALA A 88 -3.31 -16.69 -3.61
CA ALA A 88 -2.78 -15.56 -4.35
C ALA A 88 -3.88 -14.51 -4.64
N ASP A 89 -5.07 -14.94 -5.07
CA ASP A 89 -6.20 -14.06 -5.30
C ASP A 89 -6.66 -13.36 -4.00
N ALA A 90 -6.76 -14.11 -2.91
CA ALA A 90 -7.09 -13.58 -1.58
C ALA A 90 -6.04 -12.57 -1.10
N SER A 91 -4.75 -12.88 -1.25
CA SER A 91 -3.65 -11.98 -0.91
C SER A 91 -3.74 -10.66 -1.67
N HIS A 92 -3.96 -10.70 -2.99
CA HIS A 92 -4.14 -9.50 -3.79
C HIS A 92 -5.37 -8.71 -3.34
N PHE A 93 -6.51 -9.37 -3.13
CA PHE A 93 -7.74 -8.71 -2.67
C PHE A 93 -7.52 -7.97 -1.34
N LEU A 94 -6.93 -8.66 -0.36
CA LEU A 94 -6.60 -8.07 0.94
C LEU A 94 -5.61 -6.91 0.81
N LEU A 95 -4.63 -7.01 -0.08
CA LEU A 95 -3.68 -5.92 -0.35
C LEU A 95 -4.33 -4.72 -1.02
N TYR A 96 -5.32 -4.91 -1.91
CA TYR A 96 -6.11 -3.80 -2.46
C TYR A 96 -6.87 -3.08 -1.36
N GLY A 97 -7.53 -3.82 -0.46
CA GLY A 97 -8.19 -3.25 0.72
C GLY A 97 -7.19 -2.51 1.62
N PHE A 98 -6.08 -3.16 1.96
CA PHE A 98 -5.02 -2.61 2.80
C PHE A 98 -4.44 -1.31 2.22
N MET A 99 -3.97 -1.31 0.98
CA MET A 99 -3.34 -0.13 0.37
C MET A 99 -4.30 1.05 0.20
N THR A 100 -5.62 0.81 0.23
CA THR A 100 -6.64 1.85 0.12
C THR A 100 -7.06 2.38 1.49
N ILE A 101 -7.47 1.48 2.40
CA ILE A 101 -8.00 1.86 3.72
C ILE A 101 -6.90 2.40 4.62
N MET A 102 -5.67 1.88 4.51
CA MET A 102 -4.52 2.31 5.30
C MET A 102 -4.23 3.82 5.14
N PRO A 103 -3.92 4.34 3.93
CA PRO A 103 -3.68 5.77 3.77
C PRO A 103 -4.95 6.60 4.01
N ALA A 104 -6.14 6.13 3.61
CA ALA A 104 -7.39 6.87 3.84
C ALA A 104 -7.64 7.14 5.34
N THR A 105 -7.45 6.12 6.18
CA THR A 105 -7.56 6.27 7.64
C THR A 105 -6.45 7.13 8.22
N GLY A 106 -5.21 7.01 7.73
CA GLY A 106 -4.10 7.87 8.17
C GLY A 106 -4.34 9.35 7.85
N ILE A 107 -4.88 9.64 6.66
CA ILE A 107 -5.28 10.98 6.24
C ILE A 107 -6.42 11.49 7.11
N ALA A 108 -7.46 10.70 7.31
CA ALA A 108 -8.60 11.08 8.16
C ALA A 108 -8.15 11.40 9.60
N MET A 109 -7.23 10.61 10.17
CA MET A 109 -6.66 10.88 11.49
C MET A 109 -5.95 12.24 11.56
N GLY A 110 -5.08 12.54 10.61
CA GLY A 110 -4.31 13.79 10.61
C GLY A 110 -5.19 15.01 10.34
N TYR A 111 -6.07 14.90 9.35
CA TYR A 111 -6.94 15.97 8.91
C TYR A 111 -8.00 16.30 9.97
N TYR A 112 -8.84 15.33 10.37
CA TYR A 112 -9.90 15.56 11.38
C TYR A 112 -9.33 15.70 12.79
N GLY A 113 -8.15 15.14 13.07
CA GLY A 113 -7.46 15.34 14.34
C GLY A 113 -6.95 16.77 14.55
N GLY A 114 -6.95 17.62 13.52
CA GLY A 114 -6.46 19.00 13.58
C GLY A 114 -4.93 19.15 13.56
N ASN A 115 -4.20 18.03 13.56
CA ASN A 115 -2.73 18.02 13.53
C ASN A 115 -2.14 18.27 12.13
N GLY A 116 -2.98 18.26 11.10
CA GLY A 116 -2.57 18.37 9.71
C GLY A 116 -1.93 17.09 9.15
N LEU A 117 -1.49 17.19 7.90
CA LEU A 117 -0.88 16.11 7.13
C LEU A 117 0.56 16.50 6.78
N PRO A 118 1.55 16.01 7.54
CA PRO A 118 2.96 16.15 7.20
C PRO A 118 3.26 15.62 5.79
N PHE A 119 4.00 16.40 5.00
CA PHE A 119 4.36 16.05 3.64
C PHE A 119 5.74 16.59 3.24
N PHE A 120 6.77 15.79 3.54
CA PHE A 120 8.19 15.96 3.18
C PHE A 120 8.84 17.27 3.66
N TRP A 121 8.48 18.40 3.06
CA TRP A 121 8.98 19.74 3.37
C TRP A 121 7.86 20.69 3.81
N THR A 122 6.61 20.25 3.82
CA THR A 122 5.46 21.05 4.20
C THR A 122 4.52 20.27 5.12
N THR A 123 3.49 20.94 5.62
CA THR A 123 2.37 20.33 6.33
C THR A 123 1.08 20.92 5.78
N ILE A 124 0.19 20.06 5.28
CA ILE A 124 -1.13 20.49 4.84
C ILE A 124 -1.98 20.71 6.10
N PRO A 125 -2.63 21.88 6.27
CA PRO A 125 -3.46 22.14 7.43
C PRO A 125 -4.58 21.10 7.59
N GLY A 126 -4.87 20.74 8.84
CA GLY A 126 -6.02 19.92 9.18
C GLY A 126 -7.32 20.71 9.16
N ALA A 127 -8.43 20.04 9.39
CA ALA A 127 -9.72 20.70 9.56
C ALA A 127 -9.71 21.59 10.81
N SER A 128 -10.31 22.79 10.70
CA SER A 128 -10.56 23.65 11.86
C SER A 128 -11.52 22.97 12.83
N ARG A 129 -11.20 23.01 14.12
CA ARG A 129 -11.99 22.37 15.18
C ARG A 129 -12.72 23.43 16.00
N THR A 130 -13.98 23.67 15.66
CA THR A 130 -14.91 24.56 16.39
C THR A 130 -15.70 23.75 17.42
N ASP A 131 -16.38 24.42 18.36
CA ASP A 131 -17.19 23.73 19.35
C ASP A 131 -18.30 22.86 18.73
N GLU A 132 -18.82 23.27 17.57
CA GLU A 132 -19.85 22.54 16.82
C GLU A 132 -19.35 21.22 16.23
N ASN A 133 -18.11 21.18 15.71
CA ASN A 133 -17.60 20.03 14.95
C ASN A 133 -16.58 19.18 15.73
N LYS A 134 -16.04 19.68 16.85
CA LYS A 134 -14.94 19.07 17.60
C LYS A 134 -15.28 17.65 18.07
N ALA A 135 -16.52 17.40 18.50
CA ALA A 135 -16.96 16.08 18.90
C ALA A 135 -16.93 15.09 17.72
N THR A 136 -17.60 15.44 16.63
CA THR A 136 -17.67 14.62 15.41
C THR A 136 -16.29 14.34 14.83
N TYR A 137 -15.45 15.37 14.67
CA TYR A 137 -14.09 15.22 14.13
C TYR A 137 -13.18 14.41 15.08
N GLY A 138 -13.38 14.55 16.39
CA GLY A 138 -12.73 13.71 17.39
C GLY A 138 -13.07 12.22 17.21
N ASN A 139 -14.35 11.91 16.99
CA ASN A 139 -14.82 10.54 16.77
C ASN A 139 -14.25 9.94 15.48
N ILE A 140 -14.27 10.70 14.38
CA ILE A 140 -13.69 10.25 13.10
C ILE A 140 -12.19 9.96 13.27
N ALA A 141 -11.44 10.87 13.90
CA ALA A 141 -10.01 10.68 14.12
C ALA A 141 -9.71 9.46 15.01
N LYS A 142 -10.48 9.25 16.08
CA LYS A 142 -10.34 8.10 16.99
C LYS A 142 -10.66 6.77 16.29
N GLN A 143 -11.77 6.71 15.55
CA GLN A 143 -12.14 5.52 14.79
C GLN A 143 -11.09 5.22 13.72
N SER A 144 -10.66 6.23 12.98
CA SER A 144 -9.61 6.10 11.96
C SER A 144 -8.31 5.59 12.57
N PHE A 145 -7.91 6.07 13.76
CA PHE A 145 -6.74 5.56 14.48
C PHE A 145 -6.88 4.07 14.83
N SER A 146 -8.05 3.66 15.33
CA SER A 146 -8.31 2.26 15.66
C SER A 146 -8.16 1.36 14.44
N ILE A 147 -8.80 1.73 13.32
CA ILE A 147 -8.72 0.98 12.06
C ILE A 147 -7.28 0.95 11.53
N HIS A 148 -6.61 2.11 11.49
CA HIS A 148 -5.24 2.24 10.99
C HIS A 148 -4.25 1.38 11.78
N LYS A 149 -4.32 1.43 13.12
CA LYS A 149 -3.49 0.61 14.00
C LYS A 149 -3.75 -0.89 13.80
N THR A 150 -5.02 -1.26 13.67
CA THR A 150 -5.45 -2.66 13.48
C THR A 150 -4.93 -3.20 12.15
N LEU A 151 -5.22 -2.50 11.05
CA LEU A 151 -4.70 -2.85 9.72
C LEU A 151 -3.17 -2.86 9.71
N GLY A 152 -2.51 -1.93 10.40
CA GLY A 152 -1.06 -1.83 10.42
C GLY A 152 -0.42 -3.02 11.14
N THR A 153 -1.11 -3.57 12.15
CA THR A 153 -0.69 -4.77 12.86
C THR A 153 -0.75 -5.99 11.94
N TYR A 154 -1.85 -6.19 11.21
CA TYR A 154 -2.00 -7.31 10.27
C TYR A 154 -1.16 -7.15 9.00
N GLY A 155 -0.96 -5.92 8.54
CA GLY A 155 -0.16 -5.58 7.36
C GLY A 155 1.29 -6.06 7.48
N LYS A 156 1.85 -6.11 8.70
CA LYS A 156 3.17 -6.68 8.99
C LYS A 156 3.31 -8.14 8.56
N TYR A 157 2.21 -8.88 8.45
CA TYR A 157 2.20 -10.27 8.02
C TYR A 157 1.73 -10.41 6.57
N LEU A 158 0.70 -9.65 6.17
CA LEU A 158 0.13 -9.71 4.83
C LEU A 158 1.17 -9.42 3.73
N ILE A 159 2.01 -8.40 3.93
CA ILE A 159 3.03 -8.02 2.94
C ILE A 159 4.12 -9.10 2.81
N PRO A 160 4.74 -9.60 3.89
CA PRO A 160 5.65 -10.73 3.79
C PRO A 160 5.04 -11.99 3.17
N ILE A 161 3.77 -12.31 3.45
CA ILE A 161 3.10 -13.46 2.82
C ILE A 161 3.03 -13.26 1.30
N HIS A 162 2.64 -12.07 0.85
CA HIS A 162 2.57 -11.75 -0.58
C HIS A 162 3.94 -11.84 -1.26
N VAL A 163 4.96 -11.19 -0.67
CA VAL A 163 6.34 -11.21 -1.19
C VAL A 163 6.91 -12.63 -1.14
N GLY A 164 6.65 -13.38 -0.07
CA GLY A 164 7.06 -14.77 0.09
C GLY A 164 6.45 -15.70 -0.97
N GLY A 165 5.20 -15.47 -1.35
CA GLY A 165 4.57 -16.17 -2.49
C GLY A 165 5.29 -15.89 -3.81
N ALA A 166 5.65 -14.63 -4.07
CA ALA A 166 6.46 -14.27 -5.24
C ALA A 166 7.85 -14.94 -5.20
N VAL A 167 8.54 -14.90 -4.07
CA VAL A 167 9.84 -15.59 -3.90
C VAL A 167 9.71 -17.09 -4.13
N LYS A 168 8.68 -17.75 -3.57
CA LYS A 168 8.42 -19.18 -3.80
C LYS A 168 8.29 -19.49 -5.30
N HIS A 169 7.47 -18.73 -6.03
CA HIS A 169 7.34 -18.93 -7.48
C HIS A 169 8.65 -18.70 -8.23
N SER A 170 9.44 -17.70 -7.82
CA SER A 170 10.76 -17.43 -8.38
C SER A 170 11.72 -18.62 -8.18
N LEU A 171 11.74 -19.20 -6.97
CA LEU A 171 12.58 -20.36 -6.64
C LEU A 171 12.10 -21.64 -7.36
N ALA A 172 10.80 -21.75 -7.62
CA ALA A 172 10.22 -22.82 -8.43
C ALA A 172 10.46 -22.65 -9.95
N GLY A 173 11.30 -21.69 -10.37
CA GLY A 173 11.66 -21.48 -11.77
C GLY A 173 10.65 -20.66 -12.59
N THR A 174 9.65 -20.06 -11.94
CA THR A 174 8.72 -19.14 -12.61
C THR A 174 9.36 -17.76 -12.76
N SER A 175 9.25 -17.16 -13.95
CA SER A 175 9.65 -15.76 -14.19
C SER A 175 8.65 -14.74 -13.61
N ILE A 176 8.34 -14.87 -12.31
CA ILE A 176 7.29 -14.08 -11.64
C ILE A 176 7.59 -12.58 -11.66
N TRP A 177 8.85 -12.18 -11.48
CA TRP A 177 9.27 -10.78 -11.44
C TRP A 177 9.16 -10.09 -12.80
N SER A 178 9.38 -10.83 -13.91
CA SER A 178 9.25 -10.25 -15.25
C SER A 178 7.81 -9.86 -15.56
N ARG A 179 6.82 -10.48 -14.90
CA ARG A 179 5.41 -10.15 -15.08
C ARG A 179 5.04 -8.75 -14.57
N ILE A 180 5.85 -8.19 -13.67
CA ILE A 180 5.68 -6.84 -13.10
C ILE A 180 6.87 -5.92 -13.39
N ASN A 181 7.70 -6.24 -14.39
CA ASN A 181 8.81 -5.39 -14.80
C ASN A 181 8.29 -4.20 -15.64
N PRO A 182 8.48 -2.94 -15.22
CA PRO A 182 8.04 -1.78 -16.00
C PRO A 182 8.99 -1.42 -17.16
N PHE A 183 10.19 -2.02 -17.24
CA PHE A 183 11.26 -1.63 -18.17
C PHE A 183 11.56 -2.62 -19.30
N GLY A 184 10.97 -3.82 -19.28
CA GLY A 184 11.24 -4.84 -20.29
C GLY A 184 10.06 -5.76 -20.51
N ARG A 185 9.81 -6.12 -21.78
CA ARG A 185 9.00 -7.29 -22.14
C ARG A 185 9.89 -8.29 -22.86
N PRO A 186 9.71 -9.61 -22.67
CA PRO A 186 10.02 -10.54 -23.74
C PRO A 186 9.11 -10.15 -24.92
N MET A 187 9.71 -9.85 -26.07
CA MET A 187 8.93 -9.68 -27.31
C MET A 187 8.13 -10.96 -27.57
N HIS A 188 6.90 -10.77 -28.07
CA HIS A 188 5.95 -11.83 -28.36
C HIS A 188 6.54 -12.91 -29.26
#